data_AF-R6Z0H4-F1
#
_entry.id   AF-R6Z0H4-F1
#
_cell.length_a   1.000
_cell.length_b   1.000
_cell.length_c   1.000
_cell.angle_alpha   90.00
_cell.angle_beta   90.00
_cell.angle_gamma   90.00
#
_symmetry.space_group_name_H-M   'P 1'
#
loop_
_entity.id
_entity.type
_entity.pdbx_description
1 polymer ?
#
loop_
_entity_poly.entity_id
_entity_poly.type
_entity_poly.pdbx_seq_one_letter_code
_entity_poly.pdbx_strand_id
1 'polypeptide(L)'
;MTGTPTADSTKATLKKVTAFKAKALKKALKLTWKKAAGASGYEIQYSLNKNFKKAKKNTIKKASVKTRTIKGLKKNKKYYIRIRATMRKGKRKINGPWGKTAKKTKA
;
A
#
# COMPACT_ATOMS: atom_id res chain seq x y z
N MET A 1 -10.07 -0.01 -26.10
CA MET A 1 -8.75 0.35 -25.53
C MET A 1 -8.47 -0.50 -24.28
N THR A 2 -7.73 -1.57 -24.49
CA THR A 2 -6.82 -2.27 -23.54
C THR A 2 -7.09 -2.17 -22.02
N GLY A 3 -7.96 -3.07 -21.54
CA GLY A 3 -7.69 -3.99 -20.43
C GLY A 3 -7.40 -3.41 -19.03
N THR A 4 -8.45 -3.05 -18.29
CA THR A 4 -8.45 -3.25 -16.83
C THR A 4 -8.62 -4.75 -16.55
N PRO A 5 -7.65 -5.45 -15.93
CA PRO A 5 -7.98 -6.69 -15.28
C PRO A 5 -8.80 -6.34 -14.03
N THR A 6 -10.13 -6.31 -14.19
CA THR A 6 -11.07 -6.42 -13.09
C THR A 6 -10.85 -7.81 -12.52
N ALA A 7 -10.05 -7.92 -11.46
CA ALA A 7 -9.85 -9.18 -10.78
C ALA A 7 -11.11 -9.47 -9.96
N ASP A 8 -11.91 -10.39 -10.49
CA ASP A 8 -13.03 -11.08 -9.86
C ASP A 8 -12.80 -11.42 -8.38
N SER A 9 -13.60 -10.75 -7.53
CA SER A 9 -14.68 -11.38 -6.79
C SER A 9 -14.49 -12.85 -6.38
N THR A 10 -13.76 -13.08 -5.29
CA THR A 10 -14.16 -14.12 -4.33
C THR A 10 -14.12 -13.57 -2.90
N LYS A 11 -15.29 -13.05 -2.52
CA LYS A 11 -15.85 -12.72 -1.20
C LYS A 11 -15.03 -13.17 0.03
N ALA A 12 -14.17 -12.26 0.49
CA ALA A 12 -13.84 -12.08 1.91
C ALA A 12 -13.50 -10.61 2.07
N THR A 13 -14.51 -9.78 2.34
CA THR A 13 -14.47 -8.33 2.16
C THR A 13 -13.65 -7.65 3.24
N LEU A 14 -12.33 -7.68 3.09
CA LEU A 14 -11.42 -6.82 3.85
C LEU A 14 -11.79 -5.37 3.61
N LYS A 15 -11.97 -4.61 4.69
CA LYS A 15 -12.26 -3.18 4.57
C LYS A 15 -11.07 -2.47 3.92
N LYS A 16 -11.38 -1.47 3.10
CA LYS A 16 -10.40 -0.57 2.49
C LYS A 16 -9.59 0.11 3.60
N VAL A 17 -8.28 0.26 3.38
CA VAL A 17 -7.43 1.01 4.31
C VAL A 17 -7.80 2.49 4.25
N THR A 18 -8.16 3.06 5.40
CA THR A 18 -8.56 4.46 5.56
C THR A 18 -7.49 5.28 6.27
N ALA A 19 -7.65 6.60 6.24
CA ALA A 19 -6.73 7.57 6.84
C ALA A 19 -5.26 7.37 6.42
N PHE A 20 -5.02 6.85 5.21
CA PHE A 20 -3.68 6.67 4.68
C PHE A 20 -3.03 8.03 4.38
N LYS A 21 -1.93 8.31 5.07
CA LYS A 21 -1.12 9.51 4.92
C LYS A 21 0.33 9.14 4.64
N ALA A 22 0.95 9.89 3.73
CA ALA A 22 2.39 9.82 3.47
C ALA A 22 3.04 11.16 3.80
N LYS A 23 4.12 11.15 4.55
CA LYS A 23 4.94 12.33 4.89
C LYS A 23 6.35 12.14 4.32
N ALA A 24 6.83 13.13 3.59
CA ALA A 24 8.22 13.16 3.11
C ALA A 24 9.17 13.50 4.29
N LEU A 25 10.30 12.79 4.34
CA LEU A 25 11.40 12.96 5.29
C LEU A 25 12.73 12.98 4.52
N LYS A 26 13.83 13.35 5.20
CA LYS A 26 15.18 13.32 4.62
C LYS A 26 15.52 11.88 4.16
N LYS A 27 15.67 11.68 2.85
CA LYS A 27 15.94 10.35 2.23
C LYS A 27 14.89 9.26 2.54
N ALA A 28 13.68 9.62 3.00
CA ALA A 28 12.66 8.65 3.40
C ALA A 28 11.20 9.13 3.23
N LEU A 29 10.24 8.20 3.26
CA LEU A 29 8.81 8.46 3.34
C LEU A 29 8.22 7.75 4.56
N LYS A 30 7.60 8.50 5.47
CA LYS A 30 6.82 7.94 6.58
C LYS A 30 5.37 7.78 6.17
N LEU A 31 4.89 6.55 6.22
CA LEU A 31 3.54 6.16 5.88
C LEU A 31 2.78 5.85 7.16
N THR A 32 1.55 6.32 7.26
CA THR A 32 0.66 6.09 8.42
C THR A 32 -0.75 5.77 7.94
N TRP A 33 -1.45 4.88 8.64
CA TRP A 33 -2.81 4.47 8.30
C TRP A 33 -3.55 3.97 9.54
N LYS A 34 -4.89 3.88 9.44
CA LYS A 34 -5.72 3.22 10.47
C LYS A 34 -5.80 1.71 10.21
N LYS A 35 -5.96 0.93 11.28
CA LYS A 35 -6.12 -0.53 11.17
C LYS A 35 -7.39 -0.84 10.38
N ALA A 36 -7.27 -1.66 9.33
CA ALA A 36 -8.43 -2.14 8.57
C ALA A 36 -9.08 -3.33 9.30
N ALA A 37 -10.40 -3.36 9.36
CA ALA A 37 -11.14 -4.47 9.97
C ALA A 37 -10.90 -5.77 9.17
N GLY A 38 -10.64 -6.86 9.89
CA GLY A 38 -10.30 -8.17 9.31
C GLY A 38 -8.86 -8.29 8.78
N ALA A 39 -8.05 -7.22 8.81
CA ALA A 39 -6.68 -7.29 8.33
C ALA A 39 -5.80 -8.15 9.24
N SER A 40 -5.06 -9.09 8.66
CA SER A 40 -3.93 -9.77 9.30
C SER A 40 -2.61 -9.03 9.02
N GLY A 41 -2.56 -8.22 7.97
CA GLY A 41 -1.39 -7.47 7.55
C GLY A 41 -1.70 -6.42 6.49
N TYR A 42 -0.65 -5.86 5.90
CA TYR A 42 -0.75 -4.84 4.86
C TYR A 42 0.26 -5.09 3.75
N GLU A 43 -0.09 -4.66 2.54
CA GLU A 43 0.84 -4.61 1.42
C GLU A 43 0.90 -3.18 0.89
N ILE A 44 2.10 -2.62 0.89
CA ILE A 44 2.39 -1.26 0.43
C ILE A 44 3.11 -1.39 -0.91
N GLN A 45 2.64 -0.66 -1.91
CA GLN A 45 3.33 -0.51 -3.18
C GLN A 45 3.74 0.94 -3.39
N TYR A 46 4.96 1.12 -3.89
CA TYR A 46 5.47 2.43 -4.25
C TYR A 46 6.23 2.38 -5.58
N SER A 47 6.04 3.41 -6.40
CA SER A 47 6.69 3.55 -7.69
C SER A 47 6.92 5.02 -8.05
N LEU A 48 7.83 5.26 -8.99
CA LEU A 48 7.97 6.55 -9.67
C LEU A 48 6.86 6.75 -10.73
N ASN A 49 6.25 5.66 -11.18
CA ASN A 49 5.20 5.66 -12.19
C ASN A 49 3.81 5.68 -11.56
N LYS A 50 2.92 6.56 -12.04
CA LYS A 50 1.52 6.65 -11.59
C LYS A 50 0.76 5.32 -11.77
N ASN A 51 1.12 4.56 -12.81
CA ASN A 51 0.46 3.30 -13.15
C ASN A 51 1.06 2.10 -12.39
N PHE A 52 1.96 2.34 -11.43
CA PHE A 52 2.63 1.30 -10.66
C PHE A 52 3.38 0.25 -11.51
N LYS A 53 3.74 0.59 -12.76
CA LYS A 53 4.67 -0.19 -13.58
C LYS A 53 6.00 -0.32 -12.82
N LYS A 54 6.46 -1.56 -12.62
CA LYS A 54 7.65 -1.92 -11.82
C LYS A 54 7.62 -1.39 -10.38
N ALA A 55 6.45 -1.37 -9.73
CA ALA A 55 6.33 -0.94 -8.34
C ALA A 55 7.07 -1.87 -7.37
N LYS A 56 7.79 -1.26 -6.42
CA LYS A 56 8.37 -1.97 -5.28
C LYS A 56 7.27 -2.28 -4.27
N LYS A 57 7.34 -3.47 -3.65
CA LYS A 57 6.34 -3.95 -2.69
C LYS A 57 6.98 -4.08 -1.31
N ASN A 58 6.23 -3.72 -0.27
CA ASN A 58 6.60 -3.92 1.13
C ASN A 58 5.43 -4.64 1.83
N THR A 59 5.69 -5.84 2.35
CA THR A 59 4.67 -6.66 3.00
C THR A 59 4.84 -6.59 4.51
N ILE A 60 3.75 -6.30 5.20
CA ILE A 60 3.66 -6.22 6.65
C ILE A 60 2.76 -7.37 7.10
N LYS A 61 3.31 -8.32 7.86
CA LYS A 61 2.56 -9.50 8.33
C LYS A 61 1.80 -9.29 9.65
N LYS A 62 1.97 -8.12 10.28
CA LYS A 62 1.36 -7.77 11.57
C LYS A 62 0.29 -6.69 11.38
N ALA A 63 -0.96 -6.99 11.73
CA ALA A 63 -2.09 -6.07 11.62
C ALA A 63 -2.03 -4.85 12.55
N SER A 64 -1.29 -4.96 13.66
CA SER A 64 -1.08 -3.89 14.65
C SER A 64 -0.17 -2.77 14.14
N VAL A 65 0.61 -3.03 13.10
CA VAL A 65 1.49 -2.04 12.49
C VAL A 65 0.64 -1.02 11.72
N LYS A 66 0.67 0.22 12.20
CA LYS A 66 -0.06 1.38 11.64
C LYS A 66 0.85 2.39 10.96
N THR A 67 2.17 2.13 10.96
CA THR A 67 3.19 3.04 10.43
C THR A 67 4.31 2.27 9.75
N ARG A 68 4.86 2.83 8.67
CA ARG A 68 6.05 2.29 8.00
C ARG A 68 6.88 3.39 7.40
N THR A 69 8.19 3.33 7.58
CA THR A 69 9.13 4.25 6.95
C THR A 69 9.86 3.56 5.81
N ILE A 70 9.73 4.09 4.59
CA ILE A 70 10.48 3.65 3.42
C ILE A 70 11.72 4.54 3.30
N LYS A 71 12.90 3.97 3.54
CA LYS A 71 14.19 4.67 3.41
C LYS A 71 14.81 4.43 2.02
N GLY A 72 15.89 5.16 1.70
CA GLY A 72 16.67 4.92 0.48
C GLY A 72 16.01 5.43 -0.80
N LEU A 73 15.18 6.47 -0.71
CA LEU A 73 14.50 7.05 -1.87
C LEU A 73 15.39 8.10 -2.56
N LYS A 74 15.25 8.26 -3.88
CA LYS A 74 16.02 9.24 -4.68
C LYS A 74 15.48 10.67 -4.49
N LYS A 75 16.37 11.66 -4.30
CA LYS A 75 16.03 13.10 -4.15
C LYS A 75 15.30 13.63 -5.40
N ASN A 76 14.45 14.63 -5.24
CA ASN A 76 13.67 15.29 -6.29
C ASN A 76 12.85 14.35 -7.19
N LYS A 77 12.40 13.22 -6.64
CA LYS A 77 11.54 12.27 -7.36
C LYS A 77 10.14 12.23 -6.75
N LYS A 78 9.14 12.17 -7.63
CA LYS A 78 7.72 12.01 -7.27
C LYS A 78 7.42 10.52 -7.10
N TYR A 79 7.02 10.13 -5.90
CA TYR A 79 6.62 8.77 -5.59
C TYR A 79 5.10 8.66 -5.45
N TYR A 80 4.55 7.64 -6.08
CA TYR A 80 3.18 7.19 -5.95
C TYR A 80 3.15 6.00 -5.01
N ILE A 81 2.32 6.06 -3.97
CA ILE A 81 2.24 5.03 -2.93
C ILE A 81 0.79 4.62 -2.76
N ARG A 82 0.52 3.33 -2.74
CA ARG A 82 -0.78 2.74 -2.39
C ARG A 82 -0.60 1.65 -1.35
N ILE A 83 -1.62 1.44 -0.55
CA ILE A 83 -1.65 0.41 0.50
C ILE A 83 -2.92 -0.41 0.37
N ARG A 84 -2.86 -1.72 0.64
CA ARG A 84 -4.03 -2.58 0.78
C ARG A 84 -3.92 -3.43 2.05
N ALA A 85 -5.07 -3.77 2.62
CA ALA A 85 -5.14 -4.75 3.68
C ALA A 85 -4.92 -6.16 3.11
N THR A 86 -4.29 -7.02 3.89
CA THR A 86 -4.16 -8.45 3.57
C THR A 86 -4.64 -9.27 4.75
N MET A 87 -5.25 -10.41 4.47
CA MET A 87 -5.70 -11.37 5.47
C MET A 87 -5.09 -12.72 5.15
N ARG A 88 -4.70 -13.44 6.19
CA ARG A 88 -4.34 -14.85 6.08
C ARG A 88 -5.46 -15.68 6.68
N LYS A 89 -6.00 -16.61 5.88
CA LYS A 89 -6.90 -17.68 6.35
C LYS A 89 -6.17 -18.99 6.10
N GLY A 90 -5.53 -19.55 7.13
CA GLY A 90 -4.64 -20.70 6.99
C GLY A 90 -3.50 -20.44 5.99
N LYS A 91 -3.39 -21.31 4.97
CA LYS A 91 -2.40 -21.21 3.89
C LYS A 91 -2.76 -20.16 2.81
N ARG A 92 -4.01 -19.66 2.79
CA ARG A 92 -4.50 -18.73 1.76
C ARG A 92 -4.26 -17.26 2.17
N LYS A 93 -3.77 -16.45 1.23
CA LYS A 93 -3.65 -14.99 1.36
C LYS A 93 -4.79 -14.33 0.57
N ILE A 94 -5.60 -13.55 1.28
CA ILE A 94 -6.69 -12.75 0.72
C ILE A 94 -6.23 -11.29 0.69
N ASN A 95 -6.43 -10.63 -0.44
CA ASN A 95 -6.07 -9.23 -0.61
C ASN A 95 -7.33 -8.37 -0.62
N GLY A 96 -7.32 -7.30 0.17
CA GLY A 96 -8.37 -6.29 0.12
C GLY A 96 -8.20 -5.31 -1.05
N PRO A 97 -9.19 -4.44 -1.28
CA PRO A 97 -9.11 -3.40 -2.28
C PRO A 97 -7.96 -2.43 -1.98
N TRP A 98 -7.39 -1.83 -3.03
CA TRP A 98 -6.41 -0.77 -2.88
C TRP A 98 -7.02 0.44 -2.18
N GLY A 99 -6.31 0.96 -1.17
CA GLY A 99 -6.60 2.22 -0.49
C GLY A 99 -6.31 3.43 -1.37
N LYS A 100 -6.46 4.64 -0.77
CA LYS A 100 -6.14 5.90 -1.46
C LYS A 100 -4.67 5.91 -1.91
N THR A 101 -4.42 6.33 -3.14
CA THR A 101 -3.05 6.56 -3.61
C THR A 101 -2.55 7.90 -3.09
N ALA A 102 -1.47 7.88 -2.31
CA ALA A 102 -0.74 9.08 -1.92
C ALA A 102 0.33 9.41 -2.97
N LYS A 103 0.53 10.71 -3.21
CA LYS A 103 1.58 11.24 -4.09
C LYS A 103 2.46 12.15 -3.26
N LYS A 104 3.76 11.88 -3.20
CA LYS A 104 4.71 12.75 -2.50
C LYS A 104 5.99 12.93 -3.30
N THR A 105 6.37 14.18 -3.50
CA THR A 105 7.68 14.55 -4.00
C THR A 105 8.65 14.48 -2.83
N LYS A 106 9.76 13.79 -3.02
CA LYS A 106 10.81 13.70 -2.02
C LYS A 106 11.81 14.84 -2.25
N ALA A 107 11.97 15.70 -1.25
CA ALA A 107 13.04 16.70 -1.17
C ALA A 107 14.41 16.04 -0.91
#